data_AF-A0A352WLF0-F1
#
_entry.id   AF-A0A352WLF0-F1
#
_cell.length_a   1.000
_cell.length_b   1.000
_cell.length_c   1.000
_cell.angle_alpha   90.00
_cell.angle_beta   90.00
_cell.angle_gamma   90.00
#
_symmetry.space_group_name_H-M   'P 1'
#
loop_
_entity.id
_entity.type
_entity.pdbx_description
1 polymer ?
#
loop_
_entity_poly.entity_id
_entity_poly.type
_entity_poly.pdbx_seq_one_letter_code
_entity_poly.pdbx_strand_id
1 'polypeptide(L)'
;MDKYEALKNYLKRFDGIAVAFSAGVDSTFLLRVAHDILGDKAIAVTAKSPGVPGVEIKEAEDFCKTAGIKHIVFESEEYKIPEYSSNVS
;
A
#
# COMPACT_ATOMS: atom_id res chain seq x y z
N MET A 1 5.69 5.72 -26.65
CA MET A 1 5.37 6.49 -25.43
C MET A 1 6.00 5.77 -24.26
N ASP A 2 6.79 6.45 -23.45
CA ASP A 2 7.44 5.84 -22.28
C ASP A 2 6.37 5.50 -21.22
N LYS A 3 6.36 4.24 -20.75
CA LYS A 3 5.39 3.73 -19.76
C LYS A 3 5.51 4.49 -18.44
N TYR A 4 6.71 4.92 -18.07
CA TYR A 4 6.94 5.63 -16.82
C TYR A 4 6.31 7.04 -16.85
N GLU A 5 6.50 7.77 -17.95
CA GLU A 5 5.85 9.08 -18.12
C GLU A 5 4.33 8.97 -18.25
N ALA A 6 3.83 7.89 -18.87
CA ALA A 6 2.39 7.62 -18.89
C ALA A 6 1.83 7.43 -17.46
N LEU A 7 2.51 6.68 -16.60
CA LEU A 7 2.13 6.52 -15.19
C LEU A 7 2.14 7.86 -14.45
N LYS A 8 3.22 8.64 -14.57
CA LYS A 8 3.33 9.94 -13.89
C LYS A 8 2.20 10.89 -14.30
N ASN A 9 1.90 10.95 -15.60
CA ASN A 9 0.81 11.77 -16.12
C ASN A 9 -0.56 11.27 -15.68
N TYR A 10 -0.74 9.96 -15.52
CA TYR A 10 -1.96 9.40 -14.97
C TYR A 10 -2.15 9.80 -13.51
N LEU A 11 -1.12 9.68 -12.67
CA LEU A 11 -1.17 9.99 -11.24
C LEU A 11 -1.44 11.48 -10.96
N LYS A 12 -0.91 12.39 -11.79
CA LYS A 12 -1.15 13.85 -11.68
C LYS A 12 -2.62 14.26 -11.84
N ARG A 13 -3.48 13.38 -12.35
CA ARG A 13 -4.91 13.67 -12.56
C ARG A 13 -5.75 13.54 -11.30
N PHE A 14 -5.19 13.01 -10.22
CA PHE A 14 -5.88 12.81 -8.95
C PHE A 14 -5.50 13.90 -7.94
N ASP A 15 -6.46 14.31 -7.11
CA ASP A 15 -6.19 15.22 -6.00
C ASP A 15 -5.45 14.54 -4.84
N GLY A 16 -5.54 13.21 -4.73
CA GLY A 16 -4.86 12.39 -3.73
C GLY A 16 -5.12 10.91 -3.98
N ILE A 17 -4.26 10.04 -3.44
CA ILE A 17 -4.31 8.58 -3.68
C ILE A 17 -4.02 7.83 -2.38
N ALA A 18 -4.77 6.77 -2.14
CA ALA A 18 -4.43 5.73 -1.17
C ALA A 18 -3.96 4.49 -1.92
N VAL A 19 -2.75 4.01 -1.61
CA VAL A 19 -2.17 2.81 -2.22
C VAL A 19 -2.30 1.65 -1.24
N ALA A 20 -2.94 0.57 -1.67
CA ALA A 20 -2.88 -0.70 -0.94
C ALA A 20 -1.43 -1.21 -0.96
N PHE A 21 -0.81 -1.32 0.22
CA PHE A 21 0.62 -1.47 0.35
C PHE A 21 0.99 -2.76 1.08
N SER A 22 1.76 -3.62 0.42
CA SER A 22 2.19 -4.93 0.91
C SER A 22 3.70 -5.05 1.05
N ALA A 23 4.45 -3.94 1.00
CA ALA A 23 5.91 -3.89 0.92
C ALA A 23 6.56 -4.56 -0.32
N GLY A 24 5.79 -5.26 -1.15
CA GLY A 24 6.28 -5.86 -2.40
C GLY A 24 6.73 -4.81 -3.42
N VAL A 25 7.67 -5.20 -4.29
CA VAL A 25 8.37 -4.29 -5.23
C VAL A 25 7.43 -3.41 -6.06
N ASP A 26 6.32 -3.96 -6.55
CA ASP A 26 5.36 -3.23 -7.37
C ASP A 26 4.62 -2.17 -6.57
N SER A 27 4.12 -2.53 -5.38
CA SER A 27 3.41 -1.61 -4.50
C SER A 27 4.34 -0.52 -3.95
N THR A 28 5.60 -0.88 -3.66
CA THR A 28 6.67 0.04 -3.24
C THR A 28 7.00 1.04 -4.34
N PHE A 29 7.17 0.57 -5.58
CA PHE A 29 7.40 1.45 -6.73
C PHE A 29 6.23 2.41 -6.95
N LEU A 30 4.99 1.90 -6.99
CA LEU A 30 3.81 2.73 -7.21
C LEU A 30 3.63 3.78 -6.11
N LEU A 31 3.74 3.37 -4.84
CA LEU A 31 3.64 4.26 -3.69
C LEU A 31 4.69 5.36 -3.74
N ARG A 32 5.95 5.00 -4.06
CA ARG A 32 7.03 5.97 -4.14
C ARG A 32 6.79 6.99 -5.24
N VAL A 33 6.43 6.54 -6.44
CA VAL A 33 6.16 7.43 -7.58
C VAL A 33 4.94 8.31 -7.30
N ALA A 34 3.89 7.76 -6.68
CA ALA A 34 2.73 8.55 -6.29
C ALA A 34 3.10 9.65 -5.28
N HIS A 35 3.91 9.33 -4.27
CA HIS A 35 4.38 10.30 -3.29
C HIS A 35 5.32 11.34 -3.89
N ASP A 36 6.24 10.97 -4.78
CA ASP A 36 7.13 11.93 -5.45
C ASP A 36 6.34 12.94 -6.33
N ILE A 37 5.13 12.59 -6.78
CA ILE A 37 4.26 13.45 -7.61
C ILE A 37 3.28 14.26 -6.77
N LEU A 38 2.61 13.62 -5.80
CA LEU A 38 1.47 14.16 -5.05
C LEU A 38 1.85 14.62 -3.63
N GLY A 39 3.07 14.33 -3.18
CA GLY A 39 3.55 14.58 -1.82
C GLY A 39 2.69 13.87 -0.78
N ASP A 40 2.38 14.58 0.31
CA ASP A 40 1.58 14.10 1.44
C ASP A 40 0.15 13.65 1.09
N LYS A 41 -0.30 13.90 -0.15
CA LYS A 41 -1.60 13.44 -0.65
C LYS A 41 -1.57 12.01 -1.18
N ALA A 42 -0.41 11.36 -1.23
CA ALA A 42 -0.27 9.93 -1.44
C ALA A 42 0.00 9.23 -0.11
N ILE A 43 -0.88 8.30 0.27
CA ILE A 43 -0.77 7.55 1.52
C ILE A 43 -0.67 6.05 1.24
N ALA A 44 0.00 5.33 2.13
CA ALA A 44 0.01 3.88 2.16
C ALA A 44 -1.11 3.36 3.07
N VAL A 45 -1.75 2.28 2.67
CA VAL A 45 -2.77 1.59 3.46
C VAL A 45 -2.48 0.09 3.48
N THR A 46 -2.31 -0.48 4.67
CA THR A 46 -2.04 -1.91 4.85
C THR A 46 -3.10 -2.54 5.75
N ALA A 47 -3.73 -3.60 5.25
CA ALA A 47 -4.61 -4.44 6.03
C ALA A 47 -3.76 -5.48 6.79
N LYS A 48 -3.95 -5.55 8.10
CA LYS A 48 -3.36 -6.59 8.96
C LYS A 48 -4.40 -7.67 9.17
N SER A 49 -4.14 -8.87 8.67
CA SER A 49 -4.97 -10.05 8.90
C SER A 49 -4.16 -11.15 9.61
N PRO A 50 -4.82 -12.12 10.29
CA PRO A 50 -4.13 -13.22 10.96
C PRO A 50 -3.23 -14.05 10.03
N GLY A 51 -3.52 -14.05 8.71
CA GLY A 51 -2.74 -14.78 7.71
C GLY A 51 -1.52 -14.02 7.18
N VAL A 52 -1.36 -12.73 7.48
CA VAL A 52 -0.22 -11.92 7.04
C VAL A 52 0.88 -11.96 8.10
N PRO A 53 2.10 -12.41 7.76
CA PRO A 53 3.22 -12.42 8.69
C PRO A 53 3.52 -11.02 9.23
N GLY A 54 3.74 -10.90 10.55
CA GLY A 54 4.06 -9.61 11.17
C GLY A 54 5.34 -8.95 10.66
N VAL A 55 6.25 -9.72 10.06
CA VAL A 55 7.45 -9.20 9.40
C VAL A 55 7.10 -8.34 8.18
N GLU A 56 6.11 -8.73 7.38
CA GLU A 56 5.70 -7.98 6.18
C GLU A 56 5.06 -6.64 6.57
N ILE A 57 4.28 -6.62 7.65
CA ILE A 57 3.71 -5.38 8.20
C ILE A 57 4.83 -4.44 8.67
N LYS A 58 5.82 -4.98 9.37
CA LYS A 58 6.96 -4.19 9.86
C LYS A 58 7.79 -3.62 8.71
N GLU A 59 8.05 -4.40 7.67
CA GLU A 59 8.75 -3.92 6.47
C GLU A 59 7.99 -2.76 5.80
N ALA A 60 6.67 -2.85 5.72
CA ALA A 60 5.83 -1.76 5.21
C ALA A 60 5.93 -0.49 6.07
N GLU A 61 5.85 -0.63 7.40
CA GLU A 61 6.00 0.48 8.34
C GLU A 61 7.37 1.16 8.25
N ASP A 62 8.45 0.37 8.24
CA ASP A 62 9.82 0.85 8.18
C ASP A 62 10.10 1.59 6.85
N PHE A 63 9.58 1.08 5.73
CA PHE A 63 9.67 1.75 4.44
C PHE A 63 8.96 3.11 4.48
N CYS A 64 7.69 3.14 4.90
CA CYS A 64 6.91 4.37 4.90
C CYS A 64 7.53 5.44 5.81
N LYS A 65 8.00 5.04 6.99
CA LYS A 65 8.71 5.91 7.92
C LYS A 65 9.97 6.51 7.31
N THR A 66 10.78 5.69 6.63
CA THR A 66 12.02 6.14 5.99
C THR A 66 11.74 7.04 4.78
N ALA A 67 10.69 6.76 4.04
CA ALA A 67 10.29 7.53 2.87
C ALA A 67 9.51 8.82 3.20
N GLY A 68 9.14 9.03 4.48
CA GLY A 68 8.32 10.17 4.91
C GLY A 68 6.85 10.07 4.48
N ILE A 69 6.36 8.87 4.19
CA ILE A 69 5.03 8.62 3.65
C ILE A 69 4.07 8.30 4.79
N LYS A 70 2.89 8.94 4.81
CA LYS A 70 1.84 8.60 5.77
C LYS A 70 1.33 7.18 5.51
N HIS A 71 1.35 6.35 6.54
CA HIS A 71 0.93 4.95 6.50
C HIS A 71 -0.22 4.71 7.48
N ILE A 72 -1.27 4.05 7.00
CA ILE A 72 -2.42 3.62 7.79
C ILE A 72 -2.43 2.10 7.82
N VAL A 73 -2.28 1.53 9.01
CA VAL A 73 -2.44 0.09 9.25
C VAL A 73 -3.75 -0.12 9.99
N PHE A 74 -4.58 -1.04 9.52
CA PHE A 74 -5.84 -1.40 10.16
C PHE A 74 -6.00 -2.91 10.23
N GLU A 75 -6.71 -3.41 11.23
CA GLU A 75 -7.04 -4.84 11.32
C GLU A 75 -8.16 -5.17 10.34
N SER A 76 -7.95 -6.16 9.47
CA SER A 76 -9.04 -6.65 8.61
C SER A 76 -9.88 -7.68 9.37
N GLU A 77 -11.20 -7.55 9.23
CA GLU A 77 -12.17 -8.49 9.82
C GLU A 77 -12.43 -9.69 8.89
N GLU A 78 -11.42 -10.13 8.12
CA GLU A 78 -11.55 -11.20 7.11
C GLU A 78 -12.07 -12.51 7.70
N TYR A 79 -11.77 -12.80 8.98
CA TYR A 79 -12.28 -13.96 9.70
C TYR A 79 -13.80 -13.96 9.91
N LYS A 80 -14.47 -12.80 9.73
CA LYS A 80 -15.94 -12.69 9.78
C LYS A 80 -16.60 -13.01 8.44
N ILE A 81 -15.82 -13.16 7.36
CA ILE A 81 -16.32 -13.55 6.05
C ILE A 81 -16.44 -15.08 6.04
N PRO A 82 -17.66 -15.65 5.96
CA PRO A 82 -17.87 -17.09 6.07
C PRO A 82 -17.04 -17.90 5.09
N GLU A 83 -16.86 -17.42 3.85
CA GLU A 83 -16.06 -18.10 2.82
C GLU A 83 -14.55 -18.16 3.15
N TYR A 84 -14.04 -17.26 4.02
CA TYR A 84 -12.63 -17.20 4.40
C TYR A 84 -12.31 -18.16 5.55
N SER A 85 -13.28 -18.45 6.43
CA SER A 85 -13.11 -19.38 7.55
C SER A 85 -12.86 -20.84 7.13
N SER A 86 -13.19 -21.19 5.88
CA SER A 86 -13.08 -22.55 5.33
C SER A 86 -11.72 -22.93 4.73
N ASN A 87 -10.74 -22.00 4.65
CA ASN A 87 -9.44 -22.25 4.01
C ASN A 87 -8.23 -21.94 4.92
N VAL A 88 -8.41 -22.00 6.24
CA VAL A 88 -7.27 -21.93 7.18
C VAL A 88 -6.69 -23.34 7.31
N SER A 89 -5.74 -23.68 6.44
CA SER A 89 -4.93 -24.90 6.54
C SER A 89 -3.79 -24.73 7.55
#